data_AF-A0A2K6GQA8-F1
#
_entry.id   AF-A0A2K6GQA8-F1
#
_cell.length_a   1.000
_cell.length_b   1.000
_cell.length_c   1.000
_cell.angle_alpha   90.00
_cell.angle_beta   90.00
_cell.angle_gamma   90.00
#
_symmetry.space_group_name_H-M   'P 1'
#
loop_
_entity.id
_entity.type
_entity.pdbx_description
1 polymer ?
#
loop_
_entity_poly.entity_id
_entity_poly.type
_entity_poly.pdbx_seq_one_letter_code
_entity_poly.pdbx_strand_id
1 'polypeptide(L)'
;MKLNPQQAPLYGDCVVTVLLAEEDKVEDDVVFYLVFSGSTLHHCTSTRKVSSDTLETIAPGHDCCETVKVLLCASKEGLPVFVVAEEDFHFVQDEAYDAAQFLATSAGNQQALNFTRFLDRSGPPSGDVNSLDEKVALAFRHLKLPAEWNVLGTDQTLHGENVYDLQTYFQFGILLF
;
A
#
# COMPACT_ATOMS: atom_id res chain seq x y z
N MET A 1 -22.74 -8.23 2.09
CA MET A 1 -21.71 -7.93 1.06
C MET A 1 -20.55 -8.93 1.11
N LYS A 2 -19.68 -8.95 0.09
CA LYS A 2 -18.39 -9.67 0.07
C LYS A 2 -17.28 -8.81 -0.53
N LEU A 3 -16.11 -8.76 0.12
CA LEU A 3 -14.94 -8.02 -0.35
C LEU A 3 -13.96 -8.93 -1.09
N ASN A 4 -13.38 -8.46 -2.18
CA ASN A 4 -12.32 -9.16 -2.91
C ASN A 4 -11.27 -8.19 -3.48
N PRO A 5 -9.98 -8.32 -3.10
CA PRO A 5 -9.46 -9.21 -2.06
C PRO A 5 -10.02 -8.86 -0.67
N GLN A 6 -9.90 -9.77 0.30
CA GLN A 6 -10.29 -9.54 1.71
C GLN A 6 -9.11 -9.02 2.56
N GLN A 7 -8.04 -8.58 1.89
CA GLN A 7 -6.87 -8.00 2.52
C GLN A 7 -6.21 -6.96 1.61
N ALA A 8 -5.50 -6.01 2.21
CA ALA A 8 -4.64 -5.05 1.53
C ALA A 8 -3.28 -4.96 2.23
N PRO A 9 -2.22 -4.62 1.50
CA PRO A 9 -0.97 -4.25 2.12
C PRO A 9 -1.11 -2.94 2.92
N LEU A 10 -0.23 -2.71 3.90
CA LEU A 10 -0.23 -1.49 4.71
C LEU A 10 -0.16 -0.20 3.90
N TYR A 11 0.50 -0.20 2.75
CA TYR A 11 0.59 0.98 1.88
C TYR A 11 -0.68 1.25 1.06
N GLY A 12 -1.68 0.35 1.13
CA GLY A 12 -2.94 0.49 0.40
C GLY A 12 -2.77 0.35 -1.10
N ASP A 13 -3.49 1.19 -1.85
CA ASP A 13 -3.41 1.30 -3.31
C ASP A 13 -3.79 0.02 -4.09
N CYS A 14 -4.52 -0.89 -3.45
CA CYS A 14 -5.11 -2.04 -4.12
C CYS A 14 -6.59 -1.79 -4.44
N VAL A 15 -7.03 -2.26 -5.61
CA VAL A 15 -8.46 -2.25 -5.96
C VAL A 15 -9.17 -3.31 -5.13
N VAL A 16 -10.18 -2.90 -4.38
CA VAL A 16 -11.10 -3.78 -3.65
C VAL A 16 -12.45 -3.74 -4.35
N THR A 17 -12.89 -4.91 -4.79
CA THR A 17 -14.22 -5.15 -5.34
C THR A 17 -15.18 -5.50 -4.21
N VAL A 18 -16.36 -4.87 -4.20
CA VAL A 18 -17.46 -5.17 -3.28
C VAL A 18 -18.58 -5.80 -4.07
N LEU A 19 -18.93 -7.04 -3.74
CA LEU A 19 -20.11 -7.71 -4.26
C LEU A 19 -21.27 -7.50 -3.27
N LEU A 20 -22.32 -6.82 -3.72
CA LEU A 20 -23.54 -6.56 -2.96
C LEU A 20 -24.39 -7.84 -2.89
N ALA A 21 -24.90 -8.19 -1.70
CA ALA A 21 -25.92 -9.22 -1.59
C ALA A 21 -27.27 -8.69 -2.13
N GLU A 22 -28.23 -9.57 -2.43
CA GLU A 22 -29.54 -9.13 -2.95
C GLU A 22 -30.24 -8.15 -1.99
N GLU A 23 -30.09 -8.36 -0.70
CA GLU A 23 -30.59 -7.49 0.38
C GLU A 23 -29.87 -6.14 0.48
N ASP A 24 -28.64 -6.03 -0.04
CA ASP A 24 -27.83 -4.81 0.02
C ASP A 24 -28.07 -3.90 -1.21
N LYS A 25 -28.75 -4.41 -2.24
CA LYS A 25 -29.03 -3.67 -3.48
C LYS A 25 -30.07 -2.58 -3.21
N VAL A 26 -29.71 -1.35 -3.55
CA VAL A 26 -30.58 -0.18 -3.45
C VAL A 26 -30.72 0.53 -4.80
N GLU A 27 -31.64 1.50 -4.84
CA GLU A 27 -31.97 2.32 -5.99
C GLU A 27 -30.73 3.03 -6.59
N ASP A 28 -30.81 3.40 -7.87
CA ASP A 28 -29.68 3.97 -8.62
C ASP A 28 -29.24 5.38 -8.16
N ASP A 29 -30.03 6.05 -7.33
CA ASP A 29 -29.72 7.38 -6.79
C ASP A 29 -28.97 7.34 -5.44
N VAL A 30 -28.54 6.15 -5.00
CA VAL A 30 -27.74 5.95 -3.80
C VAL A 30 -26.25 5.97 -4.11
N VAL A 31 -25.50 6.74 -3.31
CA VAL A 31 -24.03 6.74 -3.30
C VAL A 31 -23.54 5.88 -2.15
N PHE A 32 -22.63 4.95 -2.45
CA PHE A 32 -22.05 4.06 -1.45
C PHE A 32 -20.65 4.52 -1.02
N TYR A 33 -20.36 4.33 0.27
CA TYR A 33 -19.05 4.55 0.88
C TYR A 33 -18.63 3.31 1.65
N LEU A 34 -17.32 3.07 1.75
CA LEU A 34 -16.76 2.09 2.66
C LEU A 34 -16.07 2.79 3.82
N VAL A 35 -16.35 2.33 5.03
CA VAL A 35 -15.69 2.80 6.25
C VAL A 35 -14.88 1.65 6.86
N PHE A 36 -13.56 1.74 6.76
CA PHE A 36 -12.62 0.80 7.39
C PHE A 36 -12.34 1.27 8.81
N SER A 37 -12.79 0.51 9.81
CA SER A 37 -12.66 0.84 11.24
C SER A 37 -11.64 -0.08 11.89
N GLY A 38 -10.43 0.43 12.07
CA GLY A 38 -9.35 -0.25 12.79
C GLY A 38 -9.18 0.26 14.21
N SER A 39 -8.14 -0.22 14.89
CA SER A 39 -7.85 0.07 16.28
C SER A 39 -7.45 1.52 16.52
N THR A 40 -6.68 2.11 15.61
CA THR A 40 -6.15 3.49 15.70
C THR A 40 -6.71 4.42 14.62
N LEU A 41 -7.10 3.88 13.47
CA LEU A 41 -7.52 4.63 12.30
C LEU A 41 -8.92 4.25 11.82
N HIS A 42 -9.65 5.25 11.32
CA HIS A 42 -10.92 5.08 10.62
C HIS A 42 -10.80 5.75 9.26
N HIS A 43 -10.94 4.98 8.19
CA HIS A 43 -10.82 5.47 6.81
C HIS A 43 -12.17 5.42 6.12
N CYS A 44 -12.55 6.52 5.47
CA CYS A 44 -13.75 6.59 4.64
C CYS A 44 -13.34 6.72 3.18
N THR A 45 -13.79 5.79 2.32
CA THR A 45 -13.50 5.80 0.89
C THR A 45 -14.78 5.86 0.08
N SER A 46 -14.74 6.61 -1.02
CA SER A 46 -15.81 6.60 -2.02
C SER A 46 -15.76 5.32 -2.84
N THR A 47 -16.92 4.84 -3.27
CA THR A 47 -16.98 3.71 -4.21
C THR A 47 -17.34 4.17 -5.63
N ARG A 48 -16.97 3.35 -6.61
CA ARG A 48 -17.41 3.45 -8.00
C ARG A 48 -18.30 2.25 -8.31
N LYS A 49 -19.53 2.48 -8.77
CA LYS A 49 -20.41 1.43 -9.27
C LYS A 49 -19.94 0.95 -10.64
N VAL A 50 -19.66 -0.34 -10.78
CA VAL A 50 -19.20 -0.97 -12.04
C VAL A 50 -20.33 -1.77 -12.70
N SER A 51 -21.21 -2.35 -11.90
CA SER A 51 -22.44 -3.03 -12.34
C SER A 51 -23.57 -2.81 -11.33
N SER A 52 -24.73 -3.44 -11.54
CA SER A 52 -25.85 -3.40 -10.59
C SER A 52 -25.52 -3.94 -9.21
N ASP A 53 -24.54 -4.84 -9.10
CA ASP A 53 -24.20 -5.58 -7.87
C ASP A 53 -22.72 -5.43 -7.46
N THR A 54 -21.91 -4.75 -8.27
CA THR A 54 -20.47 -4.65 -8.06
C THR A 54 -20.02 -3.20 -7.93
N LEU A 55 -19.33 -2.92 -6.82
CA LEU A 55 -18.66 -1.66 -6.56
C LEU A 55 -17.14 -1.88 -6.53
N GLU A 56 -16.38 -0.83 -6.76
CA GLU A 56 -14.93 -0.80 -6.57
C GLU A 56 -14.52 0.39 -5.71
N THR A 57 -13.50 0.19 -4.89
CA THR A 57 -12.77 1.25 -4.19
C THR A 57 -11.28 0.96 -4.28
N ILE A 58 -10.46 1.98 -3.98
CA ILE A 58 -9.05 1.77 -3.64
C ILE A 58 -8.95 1.62 -2.12
N ALA A 59 -8.23 0.61 -1.64
CA ALA A 59 -7.96 0.43 -0.22
C ALA A 59 -7.04 1.56 0.29
N PRO A 60 -7.35 2.14 1.47
CA PRO A 60 -6.51 3.19 2.05
C PRO A 60 -5.20 2.59 2.60
N GLY A 61 -4.18 3.42 2.76
CA GLY A 61 -3.01 3.06 3.56
C GLY A 61 -3.36 2.97 5.05
N HIS A 62 -2.74 2.04 5.77
CA HIS A 62 -3.01 1.74 7.18
C HIS A 62 -1.71 1.63 7.98
N ASP A 63 -1.75 1.93 9.27
CA ASP A 63 -0.53 2.12 10.09
C ASP A 63 -0.02 0.83 10.76
N CYS A 64 -0.83 -0.22 10.86
CA CYS A 64 -0.43 -1.50 11.46
C CYS A 64 -1.15 -2.70 10.84
N CYS A 65 -0.63 -3.90 11.09
CA CYS A 65 -1.29 -5.13 10.66
C CYS A 65 -2.43 -5.47 11.63
N GLU A 66 -3.67 -5.44 11.13
CA GLU A 66 -4.83 -5.80 11.93
C GLU A 66 -6.02 -6.23 11.06
N THR A 67 -6.96 -6.91 11.69
CA THR A 67 -8.30 -7.14 11.13
C THR A 67 -9.18 -5.95 11.49
N VAL A 68 -9.69 -5.26 10.48
CA VAL A 68 -10.60 -4.12 10.64
C VAL A 68 -12.02 -4.51 10.26
N LYS A 69 -12.99 -3.79 10.83
CA LYS A 69 -14.38 -3.89 10.40
C LYS A 69 -14.65 -2.93 9.26
N VAL A 70 -15.13 -3.41 8.12
CA VAL A 70 -15.53 -2.59 6.98
C VAL A 70 -17.04 -2.46 6.93
N LEU A 71 -17.53 -1.22 6.99
CA LEU A 71 -18.95 -0.91 6.88
C LEU A 71 -19.26 -0.40 5.47
N LEU A 72 -20.30 -0.94 4.84
CA LEU A 72 -20.89 -0.39 3.64
C LEU A 72 -22.00 0.58 4.03
N CYS A 73 -21.81 1.85 3.69
CA CYS A 73 -22.71 2.94 4.00
C CYS A 73 -23.41 3.43 2.73
N ALA A 74 -24.74 3.53 2.78
CA ALA A 74 -25.58 4.09 1.72
C ALA A 74 -25.98 5.53 2.08
N SER A 75 -25.80 6.45 1.13
CA SER A 75 -26.21 7.85 1.23
C SER A 75 -27.12 8.22 0.07
N LYS A 76 -28.24 8.88 0.38
CA LYS A 76 -29.19 9.41 -0.59
C LYS A 76 -29.54 10.84 -0.21
N GLU A 77 -29.70 11.72 -1.20
CA GLU A 77 -29.95 13.13 -0.96
C GLU A 77 -31.20 13.35 -0.08
N GLY A 78 -31.08 14.19 0.95
CA GLY A 78 -32.15 14.49 1.89
C GLY A 78 -32.45 13.40 2.91
N LEU A 79 -31.72 12.28 2.91
CA LEU A 79 -31.86 11.19 3.88
C LEU A 79 -30.58 11.01 4.72
N PRO A 80 -30.70 10.47 5.95
CA PRO A 80 -29.54 10.07 6.74
C PRO A 80 -28.71 8.99 6.02
N VAL A 81 -27.44 8.88 6.39
CA VAL A 81 -26.58 7.77 5.96
C VAL A 81 -26.91 6.53 6.79
N PHE A 82 -27.03 5.37 6.14
CA PHE A 82 -27.31 4.10 6.79
C PHE A 82 -26.23 3.07 6.49
N VAL A 83 -25.88 2.26 7.50
CA VAL A 83 -25.04 1.07 7.30
C VAL A 83 -25.94 -0.04 6.76
N VAL A 84 -25.58 -0.61 5.61
CA VAL A 84 -26.35 -1.67 4.96
C VAL A 84 -25.70 -3.05 5.14
N ALA A 85 -24.38 -3.11 5.24
CA ALA A 85 -23.64 -4.35 5.45
C ALA A 85 -22.31 -4.10 6.17
N GLU A 86 -21.74 -5.17 6.72
CA GLU A 86 -20.40 -5.18 7.28
C GLU A 86 -19.63 -6.45 6.88
N GLU A 87 -18.30 -6.36 6.87
CA GLU A 87 -17.40 -7.49 6.58
C GLU A 87 -16.04 -7.25 7.24
N ASP A 88 -15.30 -8.31 7.54
CA ASP A 88 -13.94 -8.22 8.05
C ASP A 88 -12.92 -8.06 6.90
N PHE A 89 -11.88 -7.27 7.14
CA PHE A 89 -10.81 -7.00 6.17
C PHE A 89 -9.45 -6.93 6.86
N HIS A 90 -8.40 -7.40 6.20
CA HIS A 90 -7.08 -7.52 6.82
C HIS A 90 -6.06 -6.55 6.20
N PHE A 91 -5.42 -5.75 7.04
CA PHE A 91 -4.21 -5.04 6.65
C PHE A 91 -2.99 -5.89 7.00
N VAL A 92 -2.09 -6.09 6.03
CA VAL A 92 -0.95 -7.01 6.16
C VAL A 92 0.36 -6.37 5.71
N GLN A 93 1.47 -6.86 6.26
CA GLN A 93 2.80 -6.66 5.70
C GLN A 93 3.04 -7.74 4.64
N ASP A 94 3.24 -7.31 3.41
CA ASP A 94 3.61 -8.18 2.30
C ASP A 94 5.11 -8.11 2.04
N GLU A 95 5.58 -8.94 1.11
CA GLU A 95 7.00 -9.02 0.74
C GLU A 95 7.55 -7.67 0.23
N ALA A 96 6.72 -6.85 -0.41
CA ALA A 96 7.11 -5.53 -0.90
C ALA A 96 7.37 -4.56 0.26
N TYR A 97 6.55 -4.61 1.31
CA TYR A 97 6.78 -3.85 2.53
C TYR A 97 8.04 -4.30 3.28
N ASP A 98 8.26 -5.61 3.39
CA ASP A 98 9.48 -6.15 3.99
C ASP A 98 10.73 -5.73 3.21
N ALA A 99 10.67 -5.76 1.87
CA ALA A 99 11.74 -5.28 1.01
C ALA A 99 11.99 -3.78 1.19
N ALA A 100 10.93 -2.97 1.27
CA ALA A 100 11.06 -1.53 1.52
C ALA A 100 11.73 -1.25 2.88
N GLN A 101 11.32 -1.96 3.94
CA GLN A 101 11.95 -1.83 5.26
C GLN A 101 13.43 -2.22 5.24
N PHE A 102 13.77 -3.30 4.55
CA PHE A 102 15.16 -3.73 4.39
C PHE A 102 15.98 -2.66 3.67
N LEU A 103 15.46 -2.11 2.56
CA LEU A 103 16.13 -1.05 1.80
C LEU A 103 16.32 0.21 2.65
N ALA A 104 15.30 0.62 3.40
CA ALA A 104 15.38 1.77 4.30
C ALA A 104 16.45 1.57 5.39
N THR A 105 16.48 0.40 6.00
CA THR A 105 17.44 0.06 7.07
C THR A 105 18.86 -0.09 6.54
N SER A 106 19.02 -0.49 5.27
CA SER A 106 20.32 -0.76 4.64
C SER A 106 20.89 0.45 3.90
N ALA A 107 20.24 1.62 3.94
CA ALA A 107 20.73 2.83 3.29
C ALA A 107 22.16 3.17 3.77
N GLY A 108 23.06 3.47 2.82
CA GLY A 108 24.49 3.68 3.09
C GLY A 108 25.32 2.42 3.38
N ASN A 109 24.70 1.24 3.61
CA ASN A 109 25.42 0.00 3.89
C ASN A 109 25.60 -0.84 2.61
N GLN A 110 26.72 -0.60 1.91
CA GLN A 110 27.02 -1.28 0.65
C GLN A 110 27.13 -2.82 0.80
N GLN A 111 27.55 -3.33 1.96
CA GLN A 111 27.65 -4.78 2.20
C GLN A 111 26.26 -5.43 2.28
N ALA A 112 25.32 -4.81 3.00
CA ALA A 112 23.94 -5.28 3.09
C ALA A 112 23.23 -5.26 1.73
N LEU A 113 23.43 -4.18 0.95
CA LEU A 113 22.87 -4.06 -0.41
C LEU A 113 23.56 -4.99 -1.43
N ASN A 114 24.82 -5.38 -1.22
CA ASN A 114 25.43 -6.42 -2.04
C ASN A 114 24.83 -7.81 -1.78
N PHE A 115 24.25 -8.03 -0.59
CA PHE A 115 23.57 -9.29 -0.29
C PHE A 115 22.26 -9.46 -1.08
N THR A 116 21.55 -8.37 -1.40
CA THR A 116 20.32 -8.44 -2.21
C THR A 116 20.60 -8.80 -3.68
N ARG A 117 21.81 -8.54 -4.19
CA ARG A 117 22.23 -8.97 -5.54
C ARG A 117 22.28 -10.49 -5.70
N PHE A 118 22.32 -11.25 -4.60
CA PHE A 118 22.20 -12.70 -4.65
C PHE A 118 20.75 -13.17 -4.82
N LEU A 119 19.75 -12.37 -4.44
CA LEU A 119 18.33 -12.68 -4.60
C LEU A 119 17.88 -12.59 -6.07
N ASP A 120 18.57 -11.78 -6.88
CA ASP A 120 18.40 -11.69 -8.34
C ASP A 120 18.61 -13.05 -9.04
N ARG A 121 19.42 -13.94 -8.45
CA ARG A 121 19.64 -15.31 -8.97
C ARG A 121 18.51 -16.29 -8.66
N SER A 122 17.58 -15.91 -7.78
CA SER A 122 16.39 -16.70 -7.40
C SER A 122 15.07 -16.06 -7.83
N GLY A 123 15.12 -14.97 -8.61
CA GLY A 123 13.95 -14.16 -8.94
C GLY A 123 12.88 -14.90 -9.76
N PRO A 124 11.59 -14.53 -9.60
CA PRO A 124 10.51 -15.07 -10.41
C PRO A 124 10.72 -14.74 -11.90
N PRO A 125 10.27 -15.58 -12.83
CA PRO A 125 10.57 -15.45 -14.26
C PRO A 125 9.96 -14.18 -14.87
N SER A 126 10.77 -13.12 -14.99
CA SER A 126 10.71 -11.90 -15.86
C SER A 126 9.39 -11.13 -16.07
N GLY A 127 8.23 -11.63 -15.64
CA GLY A 127 6.92 -11.07 -16.00
C GLY A 127 6.38 -10.02 -15.03
N ASP A 128 6.95 -9.89 -13.83
CA ASP A 128 6.32 -9.12 -12.74
C ASP A 128 7.31 -8.19 -11.99
N VAL A 129 8.53 -8.02 -12.50
CA VAL A 129 9.56 -7.19 -11.83
C VAL A 129 9.11 -5.72 -11.76
N ASN A 130 8.50 -5.20 -12.83
CA ASN A 130 8.01 -3.81 -12.84
C ASN A 130 6.86 -3.59 -11.83
N SER A 131 5.99 -4.56 -11.61
CA SER A 131 4.90 -4.43 -10.61
C SER A 131 5.41 -4.59 -9.19
N LEU A 132 6.47 -5.39 -8.99
CA LEU A 132 7.17 -5.45 -7.72
C LEU A 132 7.86 -4.13 -7.38
N ASP A 133 8.56 -3.51 -8.33
CA ASP A 133 9.23 -2.21 -8.12
C ASP A 133 8.23 -1.11 -7.72
N GLU A 134 7.06 -1.07 -8.38
CA GLU A 134 5.97 -0.15 -8.05
C GLU A 134 5.45 -0.37 -6.62
N LYS A 135 5.20 -1.63 -6.23
CA LYS A 135 4.75 -1.97 -4.87
C LYS A 135 5.81 -1.63 -3.82
N VAL A 136 7.08 -1.89 -4.09
CA VAL A 136 8.19 -1.54 -3.18
C VAL A 136 8.29 -0.03 -3.05
N ALA A 137 8.16 0.73 -4.14
CA ALA A 137 8.15 2.19 -4.09
C ALA A 137 6.98 2.75 -3.28
N LEU A 138 5.77 2.21 -3.48
CA LEU A 138 4.58 2.57 -2.69
C LEU A 138 4.78 2.24 -1.22
N ALA A 139 5.28 1.05 -0.90
CA ALA A 139 5.60 0.63 0.46
C ALA A 139 6.64 1.55 1.12
N PHE A 140 7.68 1.94 0.37
CA PHE A 140 8.73 2.82 0.87
C PHE A 140 8.19 4.20 1.25
N ARG A 141 7.29 4.76 0.44
CA ARG A 141 6.63 6.05 0.74
C ARG A 141 5.76 5.98 2.00
N HIS A 142 5.29 4.79 2.36
CA HIS A 142 4.47 4.56 3.54
C HIS A 142 5.28 4.33 4.82
N LEU A 143 6.59 4.14 4.71
CA LEU A 143 7.46 3.97 5.87
C LEU A 143 7.55 5.25 6.69
N LYS A 144 7.49 5.11 8.02
CA LYS A 144 7.77 6.18 8.97
C LYS A 144 9.29 6.27 9.17
N LEU A 145 9.98 6.93 8.24
CA LEU A 145 11.42 7.12 8.31
C LEU A 145 11.78 8.25 9.30
N PRO A 146 12.92 8.13 10.02
CA PRO A 146 13.41 9.22 10.87
C PRO A 146 13.81 10.43 10.03
N ALA A 147 13.79 11.62 10.62
CA ALA A 147 14.01 12.88 9.88
C ALA A 147 15.41 12.98 9.25
N GLU A 148 16.39 12.33 9.87
CA GLU A 148 17.78 12.23 9.43
C GLU A 148 18.02 11.14 8.37
N TRP A 149 16.99 10.37 8.02
CA TRP A 149 17.12 9.29 7.04
C TRP A 149 17.47 9.84 5.66
N ASN A 150 18.48 9.25 5.03
CA ASN A 150 18.86 9.55 3.66
C ASN A 150 19.53 8.34 3.02
N VAL A 151 19.60 8.32 1.69
CA VAL A 151 20.13 7.19 0.90
C VAL A 151 21.62 6.90 1.17
N LEU A 152 22.39 7.90 1.60
CA LEU A 152 23.82 7.77 1.93
C LEU A 152 24.05 7.15 3.31
N GLY A 153 23.00 6.99 4.11
CA GLY A 153 23.08 6.52 5.49
C GLY A 153 23.43 7.63 6.49
N THR A 154 23.52 7.26 7.77
CA THR A 154 23.78 8.17 8.89
C THR A 154 25.27 8.31 9.23
N ASP A 155 26.15 7.55 8.57
CA ASP A 155 27.57 7.53 8.87
C ASP A 155 28.33 8.65 8.12
N GLN A 156 28.40 9.82 8.73
CA GLN A 156 29.21 10.96 8.23
C GLN A 156 30.71 10.83 8.57
N THR A 157 31.24 9.62 8.79
CA THR A 157 32.68 9.40 8.97
C THR A 157 33.44 9.08 7.68
N LEU A 158 32.91 9.47 6.52
CA LEU A 158 33.68 9.49 5.27
C LEU A 158 34.66 10.67 5.29
N HIS A 159 35.77 10.46 5.99
CA HIS A 159 36.95 11.30 5.91
C HIS A 159 37.49 11.21 4.47
N GLY A 160 37.12 12.19 3.65
CA GLY A 160 37.80 12.65 2.44
C GLY A 160 38.50 11.63 1.58
N GLU A 161 37.77 10.79 0.83
CA GLU A 161 38.27 10.24 -0.43
C GLU A 161 37.19 10.30 -1.51
N ASN A 162 37.47 11.13 -2.53
CA ASN A 162 36.87 11.20 -3.87
C ASN A 162 35.34 11.17 -4.02
N VAL A 163 34.75 12.36 -3.85
CA VAL A 163 33.36 12.71 -4.24
C VAL A 163 33.12 12.66 -5.77
N TYR A 164 34.14 12.44 -6.60
CA TYR A 164 34.02 12.54 -8.06
C TYR A 164 33.73 11.22 -8.80
N ASP A 165 33.75 10.06 -8.15
CA ASP A 165 33.59 8.76 -8.84
C ASP A 165 32.22 8.09 -8.67
N LEU A 166 31.40 8.52 -7.70
CA LEU A 166 30.04 7.97 -7.52
C LEU A 166 29.00 8.57 -8.48
N GLN A 167 29.35 9.61 -9.24
CA GLN A 167 28.43 10.26 -10.19
C GLN A 167 28.11 9.38 -11.41
N THR A 168 28.88 8.31 -11.64
CA THR A 168 28.80 7.48 -12.87
C THR A 168 28.01 6.18 -12.69
N TYR A 169 27.59 5.81 -11.47
CA TYR A 169 26.84 4.55 -11.21
C TYR A 169 25.39 4.76 -10.74
N PHE A 170 24.88 5.98 -10.77
CA PHE A 170 23.45 6.28 -10.54
C PHE A 170 22.61 5.97 -11.78
N GLN A 171 22.56 4.69 -12.16
CA GLN A 171 21.59 4.18 -13.13
C GLN A 171 20.78 3.02 -12.56
N PHE A 172 20.39 3.15 -11.29
CA PHE A 172 19.12 2.61 -10.81
C PHE A 172 18.20 3.81 -10.60
N GLY A 173 17.16 3.88 -11.42
CA GLY A 173 16.17 4.95 -11.44
C GLY A 173 15.31 4.94 -10.19
N ILE A 174 15.88 5.33 -9.05
CA ILE A 174 15.12 5.84 -7.91
C ILE A 174 14.97 7.35 -8.15
N LEU A 175 14.09 7.72 -9.09
CA LEU A 175 13.47 9.04 -9.02
C LEU A 175 12.39 8.93 -7.95
N LEU A 176 12.76 9.29 -6.71
CA LEU A 176 11.79 9.74 -5.72
C LEU A 176 11.30 11.12 -6.17
N PHE A 177 10.16 11.15 -6.85
CA PHE A 177 9.28 12.32 -6.97
C PHE A 177 7.85 11.87 -6.68
#